data_AF-A0A1I9GAN1-F1
#
_entry.id   AF-A0A1I9GAN1-F1
#
_cell.length_a   1.000
_cell.length_b   1.000
_cell.length_c   1.000
_cell.angle_alpha   90.00
_cell.angle_beta   90.00
_cell.angle_gamma   90.00
#
_symmetry.space_group_name_H-M   'P 1'
#
loop_
_entity.id
_entity.type
_entity.pdbx_description
1 polymer ?
#
loop_
_entity_poly.entity_id
_entity_poly.type
_entity_poly.pdbx_seq_one_letter_code
_entity_poly.pdbx_strand_id
1 'polypeptide(L)'
;LYAENHGFGANYMWDRVKNRRFWKGETNRVGDSWWPDGVVPAWYTTGKSNVDVHCYWMPGCDLPYQDIIVQVPQERKYNASLPEQTDALMSYFPEIIERITKYQPYRQQFFLIRYAGVQAALETFGLRSDELKQALINVDLSLLLLQVILFLFF
;
A
#
# COMPACT_ATOMS: atom_id res chain seq x y z
N LEU A 1 15.62 2.28 -2.09
CA LEU A 1 16.52 1.28 -2.72
C LEU A 1 16.20 1.25 -4.21
N TYR A 2 17.17 0.99 -5.09
CA TYR A 2 16.91 0.76 -6.51
C TYR A 2 16.31 -0.63 -6.75
N ALA A 3 15.67 -0.82 -7.91
CA ALA A 3 15.01 -2.07 -8.30
C ALA A 3 15.94 -3.29 -8.21
N GLU A 4 17.18 -3.12 -8.67
CA GLU A 4 18.24 -4.11 -8.62
C GLU A 4 18.68 -4.45 -7.18
N ASN A 5 18.53 -3.51 -6.24
CA ASN A 5 18.93 -3.70 -4.84
C ASN A 5 17.81 -4.32 -4.00
N HIS A 6 16.56 -3.97 -4.26
CA HIS A 6 15.42 -4.52 -3.50
C HIS A 6 14.76 -5.74 -4.15
N GLY A 7 15.22 -6.17 -5.32
CA GLY A 7 14.81 -7.42 -5.97
C GLY A 7 13.45 -7.42 -6.66
N PHE A 8 12.76 -6.27 -6.72
CA PHE A 8 11.47 -6.12 -7.43
C PHE A 8 11.61 -5.20 -8.64
N GLY A 9 12.12 -5.75 -9.74
CA GLY A 9 12.29 -5.00 -10.98
C GLY A 9 11.07 -4.99 -11.90
N ALA A 10 10.15 -5.93 -11.76
CA ALA A 10 8.98 -6.04 -12.60
C ALA A 10 7.81 -6.73 -11.89
N ASN A 11 6.61 -6.58 -12.45
CA ASN A 11 5.40 -7.28 -11.98
C ASN A 11 5.39 -8.78 -12.31
N TYR A 12 6.28 -9.21 -13.21
CA TYR A 12 6.48 -10.61 -13.58
C TYR A 12 7.99 -10.86 -13.64
N MET A 13 8.48 -11.78 -12.83
CA MET A 13 9.92 -12.07 -12.74
C MET A 13 10.17 -13.58 -12.64
N TRP A 14 11.35 -14.00 -13.08
CA TRP A 14 11.84 -15.36 -12.94
C TRP A 14 13.22 -15.33 -12.29
N ASP A 15 13.37 -16.02 -11.16
CA ASP A 15 14.63 -16.21 -10.46
C ASP A 15 15.18 -17.58 -10.85
N ARG A 16 16.23 -17.57 -11.68
CA ARG A 16 16.88 -18.79 -12.17
C ARG A 16 17.60 -19.57 -11.07
N VAL A 17 18.15 -18.88 -10.08
CA VAL A 17 18.97 -19.50 -9.03
C VAL A 17 18.07 -20.23 -8.04
N LYS A 18 16.97 -19.59 -7.65
CA LYS A 18 15.97 -20.20 -6.74
C LYS A 18 14.90 -21.00 -7.50
N ASN A 19 14.97 -21.06 -8.83
CA ASN A 19 14.03 -21.75 -9.71
C ASN A 19 12.55 -21.42 -9.41
N ARG A 20 12.26 -20.13 -9.28
CA ARG A 20 10.94 -19.64 -8.87
C ARG A 20 10.48 -18.47 -9.73
N ARG A 21 9.16 -18.32 -9.84
CA ARG A 21 8.49 -17.23 -10.55
C ARG A 21 7.83 -16.28 -9.55
N PHE A 22 7.76 -15.01 -9.92
CA PHE A 22 6.99 -13.99 -9.22
C PHE A 22 5.91 -13.43 -10.13
N TRP A 23 4.69 -13.32 -9.61
CA TRP A 23 3.56 -12.67 -10.24
C TRP A 23 2.97 -11.65 -9.27
N LYS A 24 2.75 -10.43 -9.76
CA LYS A 24 2.06 -9.38 -9.00
C LYS A 24 0.73 -9.92 -8.47
N GLY A 25 0.57 -9.90 -7.14
CA GLY A 25 -0.64 -10.34 -6.46
C GLY A 25 -0.70 -11.83 -6.09
N GLU A 26 0.25 -12.65 -6.54
CA GLU A 26 0.41 -14.01 -6.01
C GLU A 26 1.09 -13.90 -4.64
N THR A 27 0.44 -14.40 -3.60
CA THR A 27 1.06 -14.48 -2.27
C THR A 27 2.05 -15.62 -2.27
N ASN A 28 3.32 -15.29 -2.04
CA ASN A 28 4.35 -16.33 -1.90
C ASN A 28 4.00 -17.24 -0.72
N ARG A 29 4.36 -18.52 -0.85
CA ARG A 29 4.27 -19.48 0.26
C ARG A 29 5.10 -18.97 1.45
N VAL A 30 4.63 -19.24 2.66
CA VAL A 30 5.34 -18.89 3.91
C VAL A 30 6.78 -19.40 3.82
N GLY A 31 7.75 -18.50 3.98
CA GLY A 31 9.19 -18.80 3.88
C GLY A 31 9.84 -18.53 2.52
N ASP A 32 9.06 -18.29 1.45
CA ASP A 32 9.59 -17.96 0.11
C ASP A 32 9.57 -16.45 -0.13
N SER A 33 10.27 -15.70 0.72
CA SER A 33 10.35 -14.24 0.58
C SER A 33 11.08 -13.87 -0.73
N TRP A 34 10.47 -12.98 -1.51
CA TRP A 34 11.16 -12.40 -2.67
C TRP A 34 12.16 -11.32 -2.28
N TRP A 35 12.01 -10.74 -1.08
CA TRP A 35 12.92 -9.73 -0.54
C TRP A 35 14.34 -10.30 -0.43
N PRO A 36 15.35 -9.65 -1.04
CA PRO A 36 16.76 -9.98 -0.80
C PRO A 36 17.15 -9.76 0.67
N ASP A 37 18.20 -10.42 1.10
CA ASP A 37 18.73 -10.24 2.46
C ASP A 37 19.15 -8.79 2.69
N GLY A 38 18.81 -8.26 3.87
CA GLY A 38 19.09 -6.87 4.26
C GLY A 38 18.15 -5.81 3.66
N VAL A 39 17.20 -6.22 2.81
CA VAL A 39 16.17 -5.30 2.28
C VAL A 39 15.00 -5.24 3.25
N VAL A 40 14.88 -4.10 3.92
CA VAL A 40 13.88 -3.90 4.97
C VAL A 40 12.73 -3.02 4.47
N PRO A 41 11.47 -3.50 4.51
CA PRO A 41 10.33 -2.67 4.14
C PRO A 41 10.08 -1.58 5.19
N ALA A 42 9.58 -0.42 4.76
CA ALA A 42 9.38 0.73 5.64
C ALA A 42 8.48 0.41 6.85
N TRP A 43 7.40 -0.37 6.64
CA TRP A 43 6.51 -0.77 7.72
C TRP A 43 7.21 -1.61 8.80
N TYR A 44 8.23 -2.40 8.45
CA TYR A 44 8.99 -3.19 9.42
C TYR A 44 9.84 -2.27 10.30
N THR A 45 10.64 -1.38 9.69
CA THR A 45 11.47 -0.42 10.43
C THR A 45 10.65 0.45 11.38
N THR A 46 9.49 0.91 10.91
CA THR A 46 8.56 1.72 11.69
C THR A 46 7.95 0.92 12.85
N GLY A 47 7.50 -0.32 12.59
CA GLY A 47 6.97 -1.21 13.61
C GLY A 47 8.01 -1.58 14.69
N LYS A 48 9.27 -1.81 14.32
CA LYS A 48 10.37 -2.04 15.28
C LYS A 48 10.63 -0.83 16.18
N SER A 49 10.32 0.37 15.72
CA SER A 49 10.37 1.61 16.50
C SER A 49 9.13 1.85 17.38
N ASN A 50 8.30 0.82 17.58
CA ASN A 50 7.08 0.87 18.39
C ASN A 50 5.99 1.84 17.87
N VAL A 51 6.04 2.18 16.59
CA VAL A 51 5.00 2.96 15.89
C VAL A 51 3.91 2.00 15.39
N ASP A 52 2.64 2.36 15.56
CA ASP A 52 1.52 1.55 15.06
C ASP A 52 1.40 1.70 13.54
N VAL A 53 1.36 0.60 12.80
CA VAL A 53 1.38 0.63 11.33
C VAL A 53 0.02 0.21 10.78
N HIS A 54 -0.52 1.03 9.89
CA HIS A 54 -1.79 0.80 9.22
C HIS A 54 -1.60 0.79 7.71
N CYS A 55 -1.96 -0.32 7.07
CA CYS A 55 -1.83 -0.49 5.64
C CYS A 55 -3.20 -0.58 4.96
N TYR A 56 -3.34 0.14 3.85
CA TYR A 56 -4.52 0.16 2.99
C TYR A 56 -4.08 -0.18 1.57
N TRP A 57 -4.34 -1.42 1.16
CA TRP A 57 -4.03 -1.99 -0.14
C TRP A 57 -2.55 -1.90 -0.55
N MET A 58 -1.66 -1.83 0.43
CA MET A 58 -0.22 -1.82 0.20
C MET A 58 0.30 -3.24 -0.03
N PRO A 59 0.85 -3.57 -1.22
CA PRO A 59 1.35 -4.91 -1.51
C PRO A 59 2.42 -5.35 -0.51
N GLY A 60 2.27 -6.57 0.02
CA GLY A 60 3.25 -7.19 0.91
C GLY A 60 3.28 -6.66 2.34
N CYS A 61 2.36 -5.77 2.73
CA CYS A 61 2.26 -5.33 4.13
C CYS A 61 1.68 -6.40 5.06
N ASP A 62 0.81 -7.27 4.52
CA ASP A 62 0.20 -8.40 5.23
C ASP A 62 1.04 -9.68 5.19
N LEU A 63 2.26 -9.61 4.64
CA LEU A 63 3.20 -10.72 4.64
C LEU A 63 4.13 -10.66 5.86
N PRO A 64 4.44 -11.80 6.49
CA PRO A 64 5.40 -11.82 7.58
C PRO A 64 6.80 -11.45 7.07
N TYR A 65 7.51 -10.62 7.82
CA TYR A 65 8.92 -10.33 7.61
C TYR A 65 9.66 -10.42 8.94
N GLN A 66 10.60 -11.37 9.01
CA GLN A 66 11.32 -11.71 10.24
C GLN A 66 10.36 -11.95 11.42
N ASP A 67 10.42 -11.10 12.44
CA ASP A 67 9.67 -11.20 13.70
C ASP A 67 8.37 -10.37 13.71
N ILE A 68 8.03 -9.67 12.62
CA ILE A 68 6.86 -8.78 12.56
C ILE A 68 5.96 -9.14 11.38
N ILE A 69 4.66 -9.04 11.62
CA ILE A 69 3.61 -9.01 10.60
C ILE A 69 2.64 -7.88 10.94
N VAL A 70 2.30 -7.05 9.96
CA VAL A 70 1.25 -6.03 10.14
C VAL A 70 -0.10 -6.73 10.02
N GLN A 71 -0.96 -6.54 11.03
CA GLN A 71 -2.32 -7.08 11.00
C GLN A 71 -3.18 -6.21 10.10
N VAL A 72 -3.41 -6.68 8.87
CA VAL A 72 -4.23 -5.98 7.87
C VAL A 72 -5.58 -6.70 7.73
N PRO A 73 -6.71 -6.04 8.02
CA PRO A 73 -8.03 -6.60 7.76
C PRO A 73 -8.25 -6.96 6.29
N GLN A 74 -9.13 -7.92 6.05
CA GLN A 74 -9.29 -8.56 4.75
C GLN A 74 -9.65 -7.56 3.64
N GLU A 75 -10.52 -6.59 3.94
CA GLU A 75 -10.96 -5.52 3.06
C GLU A 75 -9.88 -4.49 2.72
N ARG A 76 -8.80 -4.43 3.51
CA ARG A 76 -7.63 -3.56 3.30
C ARG A 76 -6.44 -4.30 2.71
N LYS A 77 -6.50 -5.62 2.56
CA LYS A 77 -5.42 -6.38 1.91
C LYS A 77 -5.35 -6.04 0.43
N TYR A 78 -4.14 -6.03 -0.10
CA TYR A 78 -3.93 -5.80 -1.51
C TYR A 78 -4.44 -6.99 -2.33
N ASN A 79 -5.46 -6.78 -3.16
CA ASN A 79 -5.87 -7.73 -4.19
C ASN A 79 -5.48 -7.20 -5.58
N ALA A 80 -4.67 -7.94 -6.33
CA ALA A 80 -4.28 -7.56 -7.69
C ALA A 80 -5.39 -7.80 -8.73
N SER A 81 -6.34 -8.68 -8.44
CA SER A 81 -7.47 -9.00 -9.32
C SER A 81 -8.64 -8.02 -9.21
N LEU A 82 -8.61 -7.12 -8.21
CA LEU A 82 -9.64 -6.11 -7.95
C LEU A 82 -8.99 -4.73 -7.80
N PRO A 83 -8.46 -4.13 -8.89
CA PRO A 83 -7.81 -2.82 -8.83
C PRO A 83 -8.74 -1.71 -8.30
N GLU A 84 -10.04 -1.81 -8.56
CA GLU A 84 -11.09 -0.89 -8.12
C GLU A 84 -11.30 -0.87 -6.60
N GLN A 85 -10.73 -1.82 -5.83
CA GLN A 85 -10.83 -1.84 -4.36
C GLN A 85 -10.36 -0.51 -3.74
N THR A 86 -9.42 0.19 -4.39
CA THR A 86 -8.87 1.45 -3.88
C THR A 86 -9.79 2.64 -4.13
N ASP A 87 -10.83 2.51 -4.94
CA ASP A 87 -11.80 3.58 -5.20
C ASP A 87 -12.65 3.86 -3.96
N ALA A 88 -12.68 2.91 -3.02
CA ALA A 88 -13.25 3.08 -1.69
C ALA A 88 -12.40 4.00 -0.77
N LEU A 89 -11.27 4.56 -1.22
CA LEU A 89 -10.37 5.37 -0.39
C LEU A 89 -11.08 6.36 0.54
N MET A 90 -12.01 7.15 0.00
CA MET A 90 -12.71 8.17 0.78
C MET A 90 -13.59 7.60 1.90
N SER A 91 -14.11 6.37 1.75
CA SER A 91 -14.95 5.76 2.79
C SER A 91 -14.14 5.37 4.03
N TYR A 92 -12.81 5.28 3.92
CA TYR A 92 -11.91 4.98 5.04
C TYR A 92 -11.42 6.23 5.78
N PHE A 93 -11.64 7.45 5.27
CA PHE A 93 -11.19 8.67 5.95
C PHE A 93 -11.79 8.82 7.35
N PRO A 94 -13.09 8.59 7.59
CA PRO A 94 -13.64 8.67 8.95
C PRO A 94 -12.94 7.70 9.92
N GLU A 95 -12.69 6.45 9.51
CA GLU A 95 -11.99 5.46 10.34
C GLU A 95 -10.54 5.90 10.62
N ILE A 96 -9.82 6.36 9.59
CA ILE A 96 -8.43 6.82 9.73
C ILE A 96 -8.35 7.97 10.73
N ILE A 97 -9.26 8.94 10.62
CA ILE A 97 -9.28 10.14 11.46
C ILE A 97 -9.69 9.80 12.89
N GLU A 98 -10.70 8.96 13.09
CA GLU A 98 -11.08 8.46 14.41
C GLU A 98 -9.88 7.80 15.11
N ARG A 99 -9.18 6.92 14.38
CA ARG A 99 -8.01 6.21 14.90
C ARG A 99 -6.87 7.15 15.23
N ILE A 100 -6.54 8.08 14.32
CA ILE A 100 -5.53 9.11 14.56
C ILE A 100 -5.88 9.87 15.83
N THR A 101 -7.09 10.42 15.91
CA THR A 101 -7.55 11.28 17.01
C THR A 101 -7.52 10.54 18.35
N LYS A 102 -7.95 9.28 18.36
CA LYS A 102 -8.02 8.44 19.56
C LYS A 102 -6.65 8.05 20.09
N TYR A 103 -5.70 7.70 19.21
CA TYR A 103 -4.45 7.07 19.62
C TYR A 103 -3.21 7.97 19.54
N GLN A 104 -3.29 9.12 18.85
CA GLN A 104 -2.18 10.08 18.76
C GLN A 104 -1.54 10.47 20.11
N PRO A 105 -2.26 10.59 21.25
CA PRO A 105 -1.62 10.98 22.51
C PRO A 105 -0.80 9.84 23.13
N TYR A 106 -1.04 8.60 22.71
CA TYR A 106 -0.47 7.40 23.33
C TYR A 106 0.59 6.72 22.46
N ARG A 107 0.43 6.81 21.14
CA ARG A 107 1.30 6.10 20.21
C ARG A 107 1.38 6.83 18.88
N GLN A 108 2.60 6.94 18.35
CA GLN A 108 2.82 7.36 16.98
C GLN A 108 2.19 6.35 16.02
N GLN A 109 1.65 6.84 14.92
CA GLN A 109 0.96 6.02 13.92
C GLN A 109 1.54 6.30 12.53
N PHE A 110 1.60 5.27 11.70
CA PHE A 110 2.12 5.33 10.34
C PHE A 110 1.13 4.68 9.37
N PHE A 111 0.61 5.48 8.45
CA PHE A 111 -0.40 5.06 7.49
C PHE A 111 0.23 4.92 6.10
N LEU A 112 0.10 3.74 5.50
CA LEU A 112 0.47 3.45 4.12
C LEU A 112 -0.80 3.22 3.32
N ILE A 113 -1.08 4.10 2.37
CA ILE A 113 -2.30 4.06 1.57
C ILE A 113 -1.94 4.00 0.09
N ARG A 114 -2.49 3.01 -0.62
CA ARG A 114 -2.33 2.87 -2.07
C ARG A 114 -3.62 3.26 -2.78
N TYR A 115 -3.52 4.13 -3.78
CA TYR A 115 -4.60 4.45 -4.72
C TYR A 115 -4.23 3.99 -6.13
N ALA A 116 -5.10 3.22 -6.78
CA ALA A 116 -4.85 2.63 -8.10
C ALA A 116 -5.55 3.35 -9.25
N GLY A 117 -6.55 4.19 -8.97
CA GLY A 117 -7.46 4.73 -9.98
C GLY A 117 -6.76 5.48 -11.13
N VAL A 118 -5.71 6.25 -10.83
CA VAL A 118 -4.93 6.95 -11.87
C VAL A 118 -4.22 5.97 -12.81
N GLN A 119 -3.55 4.95 -12.26
CA GLN A 119 -2.87 3.92 -13.05
C GLN A 119 -3.87 3.12 -13.88
N ALA A 120 -5.01 2.74 -13.29
CA ALA A 120 -6.06 2.00 -13.98
C ALA A 120 -6.62 2.80 -15.17
N ALA A 121 -6.88 4.10 -14.98
CA ALA A 121 -7.36 4.97 -16.04
C ALA A 121 -6.31 5.14 -17.16
N LEU A 122 -5.04 5.30 -16.81
CA LEU A 122 -3.95 5.39 -17.78
C LEU A 122 -3.81 4.12 -18.61
N GLU A 123 -3.82 2.95 -17.98
CA GLU A 123 -3.67 1.65 -18.64
C GLU A 123 -4.88 1.31 -19.53
N THR A 124 -6.08 1.75 -19.14
CA THR A 124 -7.32 1.42 -19.86
C THR A 124 -7.62 2.38 -21.01
N PHE A 125 -7.47 3.70 -20.78
CA PHE A 125 -7.92 4.74 -21.71
C PHE A 125 -6.76 5.51 -22.36
N GLY A 126 -5.54 5.40 -21.83
CA GLY A 126 -4.35 6.04 -22.36
C GLY A 126 -4.13 7.47 -21.87
N LEU A 127 -2.96 8.02 -22.21
CA LEU A 127 -2.39 9.25 -21.65
C LEU A 127 -3.20 10.54 -21.91
N ARG A 128 -4.01 10.58 -22.97
CA ARG A 128 -4.75 11.79 -23.39
C ARG A 128 -6.27 11.63 -23.28
N SER A 129 -6.71 10.71 -22.45
CA SER A 129 -8.12 10.42 -22.23
C SER A 129 -8.75 11.39 -21.24
N ASP A 130 -10.05 11.62 -21.38
CA ASP A 130 -10.83 12.37 -20.39
C ASP A 130 -10.93 11.58 -19.08
N GLU A 131 -10.96 10.25 -19.13
CA GLU A 131 -10.99 9.36 -17.98
C GLU A 131 -9.74 9.51 -17.10
N LEU A 132 -8.54 9.60 -17.69
CA LEU A 132 -7.32 9.87 -16.93
C LEU A 132 -7.37 11.26 -16.27
N LYS A 133 -7.89 12.26 -16.98
CA LYS A 133 -8.07 13.61 -16.44
C LYS A 133 -9.04 13.60 -15.25
N GLN A 134 -10.16 12.88 -15.36
CA GLN A 134 -11.10 12.71 -14.25
C GLN A 134 -10.48 11.94 -13.07
N ALA A 135 -9.71 10.88 -13.32
CA ALA A 135 -9.02 10.15 -12.27
C ALA A 135 -8.02 11.03 -11.49
N LEU A 136 -7.32 11.94 -12.17
CA LEU A 136 -6.43 12.94 -11.55
C LEU A 136 -7.21 13.95 -10.71
N ILE A 137 -8.34 14.47 -11.22
CA ILE A 137 -9.20 15.38 -10.46
C ILE A 137 -9.75 14.67 -9.20
N ASN A 138 -10.21 13.43 -9.33
CA ASN A 138 -10.80 12.68 -8.22
C ASN A 138 -9.79 12.40 -7.10
N VAL A 139 -8.54 12.05 -7.43
CA VAL A 139 -7.52 11.84 -6.40
C VAL A 139 -7.12 13.16 -5.73
N ASP A 140 -7.04 14.26 -6.48
CA ASP A 140 -6.75 15.58 -5.91
C ASP A 140 -7.84 16.03 -4.92
N LEU A 141 -9.12 15.88 -5.29
CA LEU A 141 -10.25 16.14 -4.40
C LEU A 141 -10.23 15.25 -3.16
N SER A 142 -9.84 13.98 -3.30
CA SER A 142 -9.70 13.07 -2.16
C SER A 142 -8.60 13.51 -1.19
N LEU A 143 -7.46 13.98 -1.72
CA LEU A 143 -6.35 14.51 -0.90
C LEU A 143 -6.74 15.82 -0.22
N LEU A 144 -7.42 16.72 -0.92
CA LEU A 144 -7.93 17.96 -0.35
C LEU A 144 -8.92 17.68 0.79
N LEU A 145 -9.84 16.74 0.59
CA LEU A 145 -10.78 16.33 1.64
C LEU A 145 -10.04 15.80 2.87
N LEU A 146 -9.06 14.91 2.68
CA LEU A 146 -8.26 14.39 3.79
C LEU A 146 -7.51 15.50 4.54
N GLN A 147 -6.92 16.45 3.81
CA GLN A 147 -6.24 17.61 4.39
C GLN A 147 -7.21 18.46 5.21
N VAL A 148 -8.36 18.82 4.66
CA VAL A 148 -9.38 19.63 5.36
C VAL A 148 -9.84 18.92 6.63
N ILE A 149 -10.10 17.61 6.56
CA ILE A 149 -10.51 16.85 7.73
C ILE A 149 -9.39 16.89 8.78
N LEU A 150 -8.14 16.59 8.42
CA LEU A 150 -7.02 16.65 9.36
C LEU A 150 -6.89 18.04 10.03
N PHE A 151 -7.05 19.13 9.28
CA PHE A 151 -7.03 20.49 9.85
C PHE A 151 -8.15 20.78 10.86
N LEU A 152 -9.27 20.06 10.81
CA LEU A 152 -10.35 20.25 11.78
C LEU A 152 -10.09 19.53 13.10
N PHE A 153 -9.20 18.53 13.10
CA PHE A 153 -8.93 17.68 14.27
C PHE A 153 -7.56 17.94 14.93
N PHE A 154 -6.73 18.82 14.34
CA PHE A 154 -5.41 19.21 14.80
C PHE A 154 -5.27 20.73 14.84
#